data_AF-A0A954BG81-F1
#
_entry.id   AF-A0A954BG81-F1
#
_cell.length_a   1.000
_cell.length_b   1.000
_cell.length_c   1.000
_cell.angle_alpha   90.00
_cell.angle_beta   90.00
_cell.angle_gamma   90.00
#
_symmetry.space_group_name_H-M   'P 1'
#
loop_
_entity.id
_entity.type
_entity.pdbx_description
1 polymer ?
#
loop_
_entity_poly.entity_id
_entity_poly.type
_entity_poly.pdbx_seq_one_letter_code
_entity_poly.pdbx_strand_id
1 'polypeptide(L)'
;MKWIVAFLAGLLAVCLPAAACDLNVADRGKAVADYVDDMLPCLSEMPAGYWSDARMEAEFLEKVNAERTSRGLAPLRLRPELVDAARVHSLDMAYNHFFDHNSPDGRHPFERVAAFDRSALI
;
A
#
# COMPACT_ATOMS: atom_id res chain seq x y z
N MET A 1 1.30 -64.31 -4.83
CA MET A 1 2.54 -63.59 -5.20
C MET A 1 2.17 -62.42 -6.09
N LYS A 2 2.47 -61.19 -5.63
CA LYS A 2 2.44 -59.91 -6.36
C LYS A 2 1.14 -59.14 -6.55
N TRP A 3 1.01 -57.84 -6.21
CA TRP A 3 1.73 -56.91 -5.31
C TRP A 3 0.75 -55.74 -5.06
N ILE A 4 0.79 -55.17 -3.85
CA ILE A 4 0.08 -53.94 -3.48
C ILE A 4 0.73 -52.77 -4.24
N VAL A 5 -0.02 -52.07 -5.09
CA VAL A 5 0.42 -50.79 -5.67
C VAL A 5 -0.08 -49.68 -4.76
N ALA A 6 0.79 -49.20 -3.88
CA ALA A 6 0.57 -47.98 -3.13
C ALA A 6 0.81 -46.78 -4.06
N PHE A 7 -0.28 -46.12 -4.48
CA PHE A 7 -0.18 -44.81 -5.11
C PHE A 7 0.10 -43.77 -4.01
N LEU A 8 1.36 -43.39 -3.86
CA LEU A 8 1.73 -42.14 -3.18
C LEU A 8 1.22 -40.99 -4.05
N ALA A 9 0.09 -40.40 -3.65
CA ALA A 9 -0.33 -39.09 -4.14
C ALA A 9 0.66 -38.05 -3.60
N GLY A 10 1.66 -37.69 -4.41
CA GLY A 10 2.55 -36.58 -4.13
C GLY A 10 1.74 -35.28 -4.15
N LEU A 11 1.56 -34.67 -2.97
CA LEU A 11 1.06 -33.31 -2.84
C LEU A 11 2.14 -32.36 -3.38
N LEU A 12 2.09 -32.01 -4.67
CA LEU A 12 2.82 -30.86 -5.19
C LEU A 12 2.16 -29.62 -4.59
N ALA A 13 2.78 -29.04 -3.56
CA ALA A 13 2.44 -27.71 -3.10
C ALA A 13 2.79 -26.73 -4.23
N VAL A 14 1.78 -26.41 -5.06
CA VAL A 14 1.87 -25.32 -6.02
C VAL A 14 1.91 -24.04 -5.20
N CYS A 15 3.11 -23.49 -5.01
CA CYS A 15 3.26 -22.13 -4.51
C CYS A 15 2.77 -21.22 -5.63
N LEU A 16 1.51 -20.76 -5.54
CA LEU A 16 1.03 -19.69 -6.43
C LEU A 16 1.94 -18.48 -6.19
N PRO A 17 2.48 -17.85 -7.25
CA PRO A 17 3.24 -16.63 -7.06
C PRO A 17 2.36 -15.62 -6.34
N ALA A 18 2.90 -14.95 -5.33
CA ALA A 18 2.26 -13.77 -4.79
C ALA A 18 1.93 -12.83 -5.96
N ALA A 19 0.74 -12.23 -5.96
CA ALA A 19 0.40 -11.21 -6.93
C ALA A 19 1.53 -10.16 -6.88
N ALA A 20 2.17 -9.91 -8.02
CA ALA A 20 3.20 -8.90 -8.10
C ALA A 20 2.56 -7.51 -8.01
N CYS A 21 3.34 -6.51 -7.58
CA CYS A 21 2.93 -5.12 -7.67
C CYS A 21 2.54 -4.73 -9.11
N ASP A 22 1.28 -4.38 -9.33
CA ASP A 22 0.77 -3.82 -10.58
C ASP A 22 0.20 -2.43 -10.34
N LEU A 23 0.88 -1.41 -10.88
CA LEU A 23 0.50 -0.02 -10.75
C LEU A 23 -0.16 0.52 -12.03
N ASN A 24 -0.46 -0.35 -13.01
CA ASN A 24 -1.08 0.08 -14.25
C ASN A 24 -2.49 0.64 -13.99
N VAL A 25 -2.67 1.92 -14.33
CA VAL A 25 -3.94 2.65 -14.14
C VAL A 25 -5.10 1.98 -14.88
N ALA A 26 -4.84 1.31 -16.01
CA ALA A 26 -5.86 0.68 -16.83
C ALA A 26 -6.51 -0.55 -16.16
N ASP A 27 -5.78 -1.21 -15.26
CA ASP A 27 -6.18 -2.49 -14.67
C ASP A 27 -6.83 -2.33 -13.28
N ARG A 28 -6.82 -1.12 -12.71
CA ARG A 28 -7.34 -0.83 -11.37
C ARG A 28 -8.86 -0.97 -11.29
N GLY A 29 -9.32 -1.56 -10.19
CA GLY A 29 -10.72 -1.54 -9.82
C GLY A 29 -11.22 -0.14 -9.50
N LYS A 30 -12.55 0.05 -9.55
CA LYS A 30 -13.20 1.35 -9.32
C LYS A 30 -13.74 1.53 -7.91
N ALA A 31 -13.99 0.45 -7.17
CA ALA A 31 -14.48 0.55 -5.81
C ALA A 31 -13.33 0.87 -4.83
N VAL A 32 -13.64 1.47 -3.68
CA VAL A 32 -12.65 1.73 -2.62
C VAL A 32 -12.00 0.43 -2.12
N ALA A 33 -12.77 -0.67 -2.06
CA ALA A 33 -12.26 -1.97 -1.65
C ALA A 33 -11.17 -2.49 -2.60
N ASP A 34 -11.39 -2.37 -3.91
CA ASP A 34 -10.45 -2.82 -4.95
C ASP A 34 -9.08 -2.16 -4.81
N TYR A 35 -9.02 -0.91 -4.32
CA TYR A 35 -7.76 -0.18 -4.18
C TYR A 35 -6.80 -0.85 -3.20
N VAL A 36 -7.30 -1.48 -2.14
CA VAL A 36 -6.43 -2.22 -1.21
C VAL A 36 -5.90 -3.46 -1.90
N ASP A 37 -6.76 -4.20 -2.60
CA ASP A 37 -6.37 -5.44 -3.28
C ASP A 37 -5.36 -5.17 -4.40
N ASP A 38 -5.54 -4.09 -5.15
CA ASP A 38 -4.63 -3.65 -6.23
C ASP A 38 -3.26 -3.22 -5.67
N MET A 39 -3.23 -2.55 -4.51
CA MET A 39 -2.03 -1.84 -4.03
C MET A 39 -1.28 -2.58 -2.92
N LEU A 40 -1.91 -3.52 -2.21
CA LEU A 40 -1.28 -4.28 -1.13
C LEU A 40 -0.03 -5.07 -1.58
N PRO A 41 0.01 -5.67 -2.79
CA PRO A 41 1.23 -6.25 -3.33
C PRO A 41 2.41 -5.28 -3.34
N CYS A 42 2.18 -4.01 -3.71
CA CYS A 42 3.22 -2.99 -3.79
C CYS A 42 3.74 -2.54 -2.43
N LEU A 43 2.91 -2.64 -1.38
CA LEU A 43 3.34 -2.39 0.00
C LEU A 43 4.15 -3.55 0.59
N SER A 44 3.83 -4.78 0.18
CA SER A 44 4.50 -5.99 0.65
C SER A 44 5.86 -6.16 -0.04
N GLU A 45 5.88 -5.93 -1.35
CA GLU A 45 7.05 -6.05 -2.22
C GLU A 45 7.13 -4.82 -3.14
N MET A 46 7.96 -3.85 -2.74
CA MET A 46 8.19 -2.65 -3.55
C MET A 46 8.79 -3.02 -4.91
N PRO A 47 8.32 -2.39 -6.00
CA PRO A 47 8.88 -2.64 -7.33
C PRO A 47 10.34 -2.21 -7.40
N ALA A 48 11.13 -2.89 -8.24
CA ALA A 48 12.55 -2.61 -8.39
C ALA A 48 12.81 -1.14 -8.74
N GLY A 49 13.74 -0.50 -8.02
CA GLY A 49 14.08 0.91 -8.20
C GLY A 49 13.27 1.89 -7.34
N TYR A 50 12.30 1.40 -6.56
CA TYR A 50 11.50 2.19 -5.65
C TYR A 50 11.74 1.76 -4.20
N TRP A 51 11.73 2.70 -3.26
CA TRP A 51 11.81 2.42 -1.83
C TRP A 51 11.08 3.49 -1.01
N SER A 52 10.63 3.10 0.18
CA SER A 52 10.14 4.03 1.21
C SER A 52 11.22 4.19 2.28
N ASP A 53 11.48 5.41 2.73
CA ASP A 53 12.42 5.69 3.82
C ASP A 53 11.65 5.98 5.11
N ALA A 54 11.43 4.94 5.92
CA ALA A 54 10.70 5.07 7.18
C ALA A 54 11.39 6.01 8.19
N ARG A 55 12.72 6.19 8.10
CA ARG A 55 13.44 7.15 8.93
C ARG A 55 13.12 8.58 8.49
N MET A 56 13.12 8.84 7.18
CA MET A 56 12.70 10.13 6.64
C MET A 56 11.25 10.46 7.02
N GLU A 57 10.33 9.50 6.93
CA GLU A 57 8.93 9.67 7.32
C GLU A 57 8.79 10.05 8.81
N ALA A 58 9.55 9.40 9.70
CA ALA A 58 9.56 9.70 11.12
C ALA A 58 10.15 11.09 11.42
N GLU A 59 11.32 11.42 10.83
CA GLU A 59 11.95 12.74 10.97
C GLU A 59 11.05 13.87 10.46
N PHE A 60 10.28 13.61 9.40
CA PHE A 60 9.29 14.56 8.88
C PHE A 60 8.18 14.82 9.90
N LEU A 61 7.60 13.78 10.49
CA LEU A 61 6.58 13.93 11.53
C LEU A 61 7.12 14.70 12.75
N GLU A 62 8.34 14.41 13.18
CA GLU A 62 8.99 15.12 14.29
C GLU A 62 9.09 16.62 14.00
N LYS A 63 9.53 17.01 12.80
CA LYS A 63 9.62 18.42 12.38
C LYS A 63 8.24 19.08 12.33
N VAL A 64 7.24 18.41 11.78
CA VAL A 64 5.85 18.91 11.77
C VAL A 64 5.36 19.14 13.20
N ASN A 65 5.60 18.19 14.11
CA ASN A 65 5.19 18.32 15.50
C ASN A 65 5.95 19.40 16.27
N ALA A 66 7.24 19.59 15.99
CA ALA A 66 8.02 20.69 16.55
C ALA A 66 7.45 22.05 16.14
N GLU A 67 7.02 22.19 14.88
CA GLU A 67 6.38 23.43 14.40
C GLU A 67 4.97 23.62 14.97
N ARG A 68 4.22 22.55 15.18
CA ARG A 68 2.90 22.63 15.84
C ARG A 68 3.03 23.09 17.28
N THR A 69 3.95 22.51 18.04
CA THR A 69 4.13 22.86 19.45
C THR A 69 4.73 24.25 19.63
N SER A 70 5.60 24.72 18.72
CA SER A 70 6.10 26.10 18.71
C SER A 70 4.96 27.13 18.60
N ARG A 71 3.83 26.74 18.00
CA ARG A 71 2.60 27.55 17.85
C ARG A 71 1.54 27.26 18.91
N GLY A 72 1.85 26.48 19.95
CA GLY A 72 0.91 26.10 21.02
C GLY A 72 -0.16 25.09 20.60
N LEU A 73 0.02 24.39 19.47
CA LEU A 73 -0.88 23.33 19.01
C LEU A 73 -0.44 21.97 19.57
N ALA A 74 -1.41 21.09 19.80
CA ALA A 74 -1.12 19.71 20.19
C ALA A 74 -0.38 18.95 19.06
N PRO A 75 0.60 18.09 19.39
CA PRO A 75 1.28 17.27 18.40
C PRO A 75 0.31 16.25 17.77
N LEU A 76 0.57 15.90 16.51
CA LEU A 76 -0.11 14.82 15.80
C LEU A 76 0.43 13.47 16.28
N ARG A 77 -0.45 12.46 16.32
CA ARG A 77 -0.08 11.06 16.54
C ARG A 77 -0.05 10.34 15.19
N LEU A 78 1.03 9.59 14.94
CA LEU A 78 1.11 8.75 13.76
C LEU A 78 0.01 7.68 13.78
N ARG A 79 -0.65 7.51 12.64
CA ARG A 79 -1.63 6.45 12.41
C ARG A 79 -1.09 5.55 11.28
N PRO A 80 -0.71 4.29 11.56
CA PRO A 80 -0.01 3.44 10.61
C PRO A 80 -0.72 3.29 9.26
N GLU A 81 -2.04 3.18 9.27
CA GLU A 81 -2.81 2.95 8.05
C GLU A 81 -2.83 4.20 7.12
N LEU A 82 -2.58 5.41 7.66
CA LEU A 82 -2.38 6.60 6.83
C LEU A 82 -1.00 6.60 6.16
N VAL A 83 -0.01 5.89 6.73
CA VAL A 83 1.31 5.73 6.13
C VAL A 83 1.20 4.88 4.87
N ASP A 84 0.42 3.81 4.91
CA ASP A 84 0.19 2.93 3.76
C ASP A 84 -0.47 3.70 2.60
N ALA A 85 -1.54 4.46 2.89
CA ALA A 85 -2.18 5.33 1.89
C ALA A 85 -1.20 6.34 1.27
N ALA A 86 -0.32 6.94 2.09
CA ALA A 86 0.69 7.89 1.63
C ALA A 86 1.80 7.24 0.79
N ARG A 87 2.28 6.06 1.19
CA ARG A 87 3.32 5.31 0.46
C ARG A 87 2.82 4.84 -0.90
N VAL A 88 1.62 4.26 -0.96
CA VAL A 88 1.02 3.85 -2.23
C VAL A 88 0.86 5.03 -3.16
N HIS A 89 0.34 6.17 -2.69
CA HIS A 89 0.17 7.33 -3.55
C HIS A 89 1.50 7.93 -4.02
N SER A 90 2.53 7.94 -3.16
CA SER A 90 3.88 8.41 -3.53
C SER A 90 4.51 7.49 -4.57
N LEU A 91 4.33 6.18 -4.42
CA LEU A 91 4.76 5.18 -5.39
C LEU A 91 4.01 5.33 -6.72
N ASP A 92 2.70 5.53 -6.68
CA ASP A 92 1.85 5.75 -7.84
C ASP A 92 2.32 6.97 -8.64
N MET A 93 2.56 8.10 -7.98
CA MET A 93 3.12 9.31 -8.60
C MET A 93 4.44 9.04 -9.30
N ALA A 94 5.35 8.31 -8.64
CA ALA A 94 6.65 7.99 -9.19
C ALA A 94 6.56 7.03 -10.39
N TYR A 95 5.71 6.00 -10.30
CA TYR A 95 5.56 4.96 -11.32
C TYR A 95 4.80 5.46 -12.56
N ASN A 96 3.69 6.17 -12.36
CA ASN A 96 2.83 6.67 -13.44
C ASN A 96 3.18 8.09 -13.91
N HIS A 97 4.33 8.60 -13.47
CA HIS A 97 4.90 9.88 -13.92
C HIS A 97 3.93 11.08 -13.77
N PHE A 98 3.27 11.19 -12.63
CA PHE A 98 2.39 12.31 -12.31
C PHE A 98 2.71 12.91 -10.94
N PHE A 99 2.26 14.14 -10.71
CA PHE A 99 2.35 14.81 -9.42
C PHE A 99 1.07 15.61 -9.18
N ASP A 100 0.10 14.98 -8.50
CA ASP A 100 -1.22 15.54 -8.24
C ASP A 100 -1.79 14.90 -6.97
N HIS A 101 -2.69 15.60 -6.28
CA HIS A 101 -3.46 15.03 -5.18
C HIS A 101 -4.43 13.94 -5.65
N ASN A 102 -4.89 14.01 -6.89
CA ASN A 102 -5.81 13.05 -7.49
C ASN A 102 -5.03 12.01 -8.29
N SER A 103 -5.34 10.74 -8.09
CA SER A 103 -4.74 9.67 -8.89
C SER A 103 -5.32 9.68 -10.32
N PRO A 104 -4.57 9.20 -11.33
CA PRO A 104 -5.03 9.16 -12.73
C PRO A 104 -6.28 8.31 -12.96
N ASP A 105 -6.60 7.41 -12.04
CA ASP A 105 -7.83 6.60 -12.03
C ASP A 105 -9.07 7.37 -11.52
N GLY A 106 -8.88 8.63 -11.10
CA GLY A 106 -9.90 9.53 -10.57
C GLY A 106 -9.97 9.60 -9.04
N ARG A 107 -9.15 8.81 -8.31
CA ARG A 107 -9.27 8.73 -6.85
C ARG A 107 -8.75 9.97 -6.14
N HIS A 108 -9.54 10.46 -5.19
CA HIS A 108 -9.17 11.57 -4.32
C HIS A 108 -8.46 11.09 -3.04
N PRO A 109 -7.78 11.99 -2.30
CA PRO A 109 -7.08 11.63 -1.06
C PRO A 109 -7.96 10.92 -0.03
N PHE A 110 -9.23 11.33 0.12
CA PHE A 110 -10.14 10.73 1.09
C PHE A 110 -10.52 9.29 0.75
N GLU A 111 -10.57 8.91 -0.54
CA GLU A 111 -10.85 7.53 -0.96
C GLU A 111 -9.66 6.62 -0.67
N ARG A 112 -8.44 7.11 -0.87
CA ARG A 112 -7.21 6.39 -0.50
C ARG A 112 -7.10 6.22 1.02
N VAL A 113 -7.44 7.26 1.79
CA VAL A 113 -7.53 7.15 3.24
C VAL A 113 -8.60 6.14 3.65
N ALA A 114 -9.80 6.19 3.05
CA ALA A 114 -10.87 5.24 3.35
C ALA A 114 -10.48 3.78 3.10
N ALA A 115 -9.67 3.54 2.07
CA ALA A 115 -9.22 2.22 1.68
C ALA A 115 -8.40 1.55 2.80
N PHE A 116 -7.44 2.29 3.38
CA PHE A 116 -6.55 1.78 4.44
C PHE A 116 -7.08 2.02 5.85
N ASP A 117 -7.85 3.08 6.04
CA ASP A 117 -8.40 3.52 7.32
C ASP A 117 -9.90 3.75 7.22
N ARG A 118 -10.65 2.69 7.51
CA ARG A 118 -12.12 2.72 7.55
C ARG A 118 -12.69 3.56 8.71
N SER A 119 -11.85 4.03 9.63
CA SER A 119 -12.26 4.84 10.79
C SER A 119 -11.93 6.34 10.67
N ALA A 120 -11.14 6.76 9.67
CA ALA A 120 -10.76 8.18 9.49
C ALA A 120 -11.83 9.05 8.83
N LEU A 121 -12.95 8.49 8.38
CA LEU A 121 -14.02 9.23 7.69
C LEU A 121 -15.26 9.48 8.56
N ILE A 122 -15.13 9.36 9.89
CA ILE A 122 -16.22 9.63 10.86
C ILE A 122 -15.91 10.89 11.67
#